data_AF-A0A3B9JZD7-F1
#
_entry.id   AF-A0A3B9JZD7-F1
#
_cell.length_a   1.000
_cell.length_b   1.000
_cell.length_c   1.000
_cell.angle_alpha   90.00
_cell.angle_beta   90.00
_cell.angle_gamma   90.00
#
_symmetry.space_group_name_H-M   'P 1'
#
loop_
_entity.id
_entity.type
_entity.pdbx_description
1 polymer ?
#
loop_
_entity_poly.entity_id
_entity_poly.type
_entity_poly.pdbx_seq_one_letter_code
_entity_poly.pdbx_strand_id
1 'polypeptide(L)' 'MHQEPQVALQKLIGALERHLDAILTQREGEDPGIQQAYIQVEDAFLGYEEALSASFDEFLPIELAEEE' A
#
# COMPACT_ATOMS: atom_id res chain seq x y z
N MET A 1 4.31 12.84 14.25
CA MET A 1 3.07 13.51 13.81
C MET A 1 2.39 12.54 12.87
N HIS A 2 1.16 12.13 13.13
CA HIS A 2 0.44 11.23 12.23
C HIS A 2 0.09 11.97 10.93
N GLN A 3 0.11 11.25 9.82
CA GLN A 3 -0.24 11.79 8.51
C GLN A 3 -1.76 11.98 8.43
N GLU A 4 -2.22 13.05 7.76
CA GLU A 4 -3.66 13.25 7.55
C GLU A 4 -4.25 12.09 6.73
N PRO A 5 -5.43 11.55 7.12
CA PRO A 5 -6.05 10.41 6.44
C PRO A 5 -6.22 10.58 4.94
N GLN A 6 -6.55 11.80 4.48
CA GLN A 6 -6.68 12.10 3.05
C GLN A 6 -5.34 11.93 2.32
N VAL A 7 -4.24 12.36 2.92
CA VAL A 7 -2.91 12.21 2.34
C VAL A 7 -2.49 10.75 2.35
N ALA A 8 -2.78 10.01 3.43
CA ALA A 8 -2.48 8.58 3.53
C ALA A 8 -3.28 7.75 2.51
N LEU A 9 -4.56 8.05 2.33
CA LEU A 9 -5.39 7.42 1.30
C LEU A 9 -4.83 7.67 -0.11
N GLN A 10 -4.41 8.91 -0.43
CA GLN A 10 -3.81 9.21 -1.73
C GLN A 10 -2.49 8.45 -1.95
N LYS A 11 -1.67 8.27 -0.89
CA LYS A 11 -0.47 7.44 -0.98
C LYS A 11 -0.79 5.97 -1.27
N LEU A 12 -1.80 5.41 -0.60
CA LEU A 12 -2.25 4.04 -0.82
C LEU A 12 -2.76 3.84 -2.25
N ILE A 13 -3.63 4.72 -2.73
CA ILE A 13 -4.12 4.68 -4.13
C ILE A 13 -2.94 4.72 -5.10
N GLY A 14 -2.00 5.65 -4.92
CA GLY A 14 -0.84 5.75 -5.80
C GLY A 14 0.10 4.54 -5.72
N ALA A 15 0.21 3.88 -4.56
CA ALA A 15 0.98 2.64 -4.43
C ALA A 15 0.33 1.48 -5.20
N LEU A 16 -0.99 1.34 -5.10
CA LEU A 16 -1.77 0.35 -5.85
C LEU A 16 -1.64 0.56 -7.37
N GLU A 17 -1.71 1.81 -7.83
CA GLU A 17 -1.51 2.16 -9.24
C GLU A 17 -0.11 1.79 -9.73
N ARG A 18 0.95 2.11 -8.95
CA ARG A 18 2.33 1.72 -9.28
C ARG A 18 2.53 0.21 -9.30
N HIS A 19 1.89 -0.51 -8.38
CA HIS A 19 1.93 -1.97 -8.35
C HIS A 19 1.30 -2.57 -9.61
N LEU A 20 0.15 -2.06 -10.04
CA LEU A 20 -0.46 -2.47 -11.31
C LEU A 20 0.46 -2.16 -12.51
N ASP A 21 1.05 -0.97 -12.55
CA ASP A 21 1.98 -0.58 -13.63
C ASP A 21 3.22 -1.48 -13.68
N ALA A 22 3.80 -1.84 -12.53
CA ALA A 22 4.92 -2.77 -12.44
C ALA A 22 4.58 -4.16 -13.02
N ILE A 23 3.38 -4.67 -12.76
CA ILE A 23 2.89 -5.93 -13.34
C ILE A 23 2.69 -5.80 -14.85
N LEU A 24 2.07 -4.72 -15.32
CA LEU A 24 1.78 -4.51 -16.74
C LEU A 24 3.03 -4.29 -17.58
N THR A 25 4.09 -3.73 -16.99
CA THR A 25 5.37 -3.43 -17.66
C THR A 25 6.42 -4.53 -17.50
N GLN A 26 6.12 -5.56 -16.71
CA GLN A 26 6.99 -6.71 -16.50
C GLN A 26 7.35 -7.39 -17.82
N ARG A 27 8.62 -7.76 -17.96
CA ARG A 27 9.11 -8.63 -19.04
C ARG A 27 9.33 -10.04 -18.49
N GLU A 28 9.36 -11.06 -19.36
CA GLU A 28 9.58 -12.45 -18.94
C GLU A 28 10.81 -12.58 -18.03
N GLY A 29 10.58 -12.96 -16.77
CA GLY A 29 11.59 -13.03 -15.70
C GLY A 29 11.07 -12.55 -14.34
N GLU A 30 11.84 -12.79 -13.29
CA GLU A 30 11.60 -12.21 -11.96
C GLU A 30 11.98 -10.73 -12.00
N ASP A 31 10.99 -9.84 -11.89
CA ASP A 31 11.23 -8.40 -11.91
C ASP A 31 11.31 -7.87 -10.47
N PRO A 32 12.49 -7.41 -10.00
CA PRO A 32 12.63 -6.83 -8.67
C PRO A 32 11.76 -5.58 -8.47
N GLY A 33 11.29 -4.95 -9.55
CA GLY A 33 10.32 -3.85 -9.51
C GLY A 33 8.96 -4.26 -8.94
N ILE A 34 8.50 -5.49 -9.21
CA ILE A 34 7.23 -5.99 -8.66
C ILE A 34 7.37 -6.23 -7.16
N GLN A 35 8.44 -6.89 -6.73
CA GLN A 35 8.70 -7.14 -5.30
C GLN A 35 8.79 -5.83 -4.50
N GLN A 36 9.46 -4.81 -5.07
CA GLN A 36 9.46 -3.47 -4.48
C GLN A 36 8.07 -2.83 -4.45
N ALA A 37 7.25 -3.03 -5.48
CA ALA A 37 5.90 -2.50 -5.50
C ALA A 37 4.99 -3.18 -4.46
N TYR A 38 5.17 -4.48 -4.17
CA TYR A 38 4.49 -5.16 -3.06
C TYR A 38 4.78 -4.49 -1.72
N ILE A 39 6.07 -4.32 -1.39
CA ILE A 39 6.50 -3.67 -0.14
C ILE A 39 5.92 -2.24 -0.02
N GLN A 40 5.87 -1.50 -1.13
CA GLN A 40 5.29 -0.15 -1.15
C GLN A 40 3.78 -0.13 -0.89
N VAL A 41 3.05 -1.14 -1.37
CA VAL A 41 1.61 -1.27 -1.09
C VAL A 41 1.40 -1.60 0.38
N GLU A 42 2.18 -2.51 0.95
CA GLU A 42 2.09 -2.88 2.37
C GLU A 42 2.35 -1.69 3.29
N ASP A 43 3.44 -0.95 3.06
CA ASP A 43 3.79 0.24 3.85
C ASP A 43 2.69 1.32 3.76
N ALA A 44 2.19 1.58 2.54
CA ALA A 44 1.13 2.56 2.34
C ALA A 44 -0.21 2.12 2.95
N PHE A 45 -0.48 0.81 2.98
CA PHE A 45 -1.66 0.24 3.62
C PHE A 45 -1.61 0.46 5.13
N LEU A 46 -0.52 0.05 5.79
CA LEU A 46 -0.33 0.24 7.23
C LEU A 46 -0.37 1.72 7.61
N GLY A 47 0.26 2.58 6.82
CA GLY A 47 0.23 4.02 7.07
C GLY A 47 -1.17 4.64 6.93
N TYR A 48 -2.05 4.08 6.08
CA TYR A 48 -3.43 4.52 5.99
C TYR A 48 -4.28 4.03 7.16
N GLU A 49 -4.11 2.77 7.55
CA GLU A 49 -4.78 2.20 8.74
C GLU A 49 -4.40 2.97 10.02
N GLU A 50 -3.11 3.26 10.21
CA GLU A 50 -2.61 4.06 11.33
C GLU A 50 -3.24 5.46 11.33
N ALA A 51 -3.33 6.12 10.16
CA ALA A 51 -3.93 7.45 10.03
C ALA A 51 -5.43 7.45 10.37
N LEU A 52 -6.18 6.42 9.95
CA LEU A 52 -7.60 6.25 10.28
C LEU A 52 -7.81 6.03 11.77
N SER A 53 -7.06 5.09 12.36
CA SER A 53 -7.15 4.77 13.79
C SER A 53 -6.83 6.01 14.64
N ALA A 54 -5.75 6.73 14.33
CA ALA A 54 -5.36 7.92 15.08
C ALA A 54 -6.33 9.11 14.94
N SER A 55 -7.04 9.21 13.82
CA SER A 55 -7.94 10.35 13.55
C SER A 55 -9.39 10.09 13.94
N PHE A 56 -9.85 8.85 13.83
CA PHE A 56 -11.25 8.48 13.94
C PHE A 56 -11.53 7.27 14.83
N ASP A 57 -10.49 6.58 15.34
CA ASP A 57 -10.62 5.30 16.07
C ASP A 57 -11.28 4.20 15.22
N GLU A 58 -11.06 4.26 13.89
CA GLU A 58 -11.63 3.34 12.90
C GLU A 58 -10.53 2.50 12.23
N PHE A 59 -10.90 1.31 11.76
CA PHE A 59 -10.00 0.34 11.12
C PHE A 59 -10.52 -0.12 9.76
N LEU A 60 -9.66 -0.70 8.94
CA LEU A 60 -10.04 -1.23 7.63
C LEU A 60 -10.63 -2.64 7.75
N PRO A 61 -11.62 -3.00 6.91
CA PRO A 61 -12.17 -4.36 6.86
C PRO A 61 -11.34 -5.28 5.95
N ILE A 62 -10.03 -5.04 5.86
CA ILE A 62 -9.05 -5.79 5.07
C ILE A 62 -7.75 -5.86 5.87
N GLU A 63 -6.99 -6.93 5.71
CA GLU A 63 -5.75 -7.19 6.45
C GLU A 63 -4.61 -7.48 5.47
N LEU A 64 -3.36 -7.28 5.91
CA LEU A 64 -2.20 -7.77 5.15
C LEU A 64 -2.21 -9.30 5.13
N ALA A 65 -1.88 -9.86 3.97
CA ALA A 65 -1.71 -11.30 3.87
C ALA A 65 -0.47 -11.73 4.68
N GLU A 66 -0.60 -12.80 5.45
CA GLU A 66 0.56 -13.45 6.06
C GLU A 66 1.33 -14.21 4.97
N GLU A 67 2.66 -14.09 4.94
CA GLU A 67 3.49 -14.96 4.10
C GLU A 67 3.35 -16.41 4.60
N GLU A 68 2.73 -17.29 3.79
CA GLU A 68 2.62 -18.74 4.08
C GLU A 68 3.97 -19.48 4.01
#